data_AF-A0A0Z8HA24-F1
#
_entry.id   AF-A0A0Z8HA24-F1
#
_cell.length_a   1.000
_cell.length_b   1.000
_cell.length_c   1.000
_cell.angle_alpha   90.00
_cell.angle_beta   90.00
_cell.angle_gamma   90.00
#
_symmetry.space_group_name_H-M   'P 1'
#
loop_
_entity.id
_entity.type
_entity.pdbx_description
1 polymer ?
#
loop_
_entity_poly.entity_id
_entity_poly.type
_entity_poly.pdbx_seq_one_letter_code
_entity_poly.pdbx_strand_id
1 'polypeptide(L)'
;MEATQVTLKGRLLGASKVKDFSTGLDTGQTGLTLGLRSDGRFHQTNIKADRVNISDFEELFDEKVEIILENVSINAYTSGNRAALSVKAQSAIIELV
;
A
#
# COMPACT_ATOMS: atom_id res chain seq x y z
N MET A 1 14.04 -6.26 -2.47
CA MET A 1 13.97 -7.14 -1.28
C MET A 1 12.69 -7.93 -1.40
N GLU A 2 12.74 -9.24 -1.20
CA GLU A 2 11.55 -10.10 -1.26
C GLU A 2 11.27 -10.61 0.16
N ALA A 3 10.02 -10.46 0.59
CA ALA A 3 9.56 -10.88 1.90
C ALA A 3 8.28 -11.70 1.74
N THR A 4 8.25 -12.89 2.34
CA THR A 4 7.10 -13.79 2.32
C THR A 4 5.87 -13.14 2.96
N GLN A 5 6.09 -12.35 4.01
CA GLN A 5 5.04 -11.65 4.74
C GLN A 5 5.60 -10.34 5.31
N VAL A 6 4.83 -9.26 5.21
CA VAL A 6 5.14 -7.96 5.82
C VAL A 6 3.90 -7.43 6.50
N THR A 7 4.02 -7.11 7.78
CA THR A 7 2.95 -6.48 8.55
C THR A 7 3.24 -5.00 8.73
N LEU A 8 2.30 -4.14 8.32
CA LEU A 8 2.39 -2.69 8.40
C LEU A 8 1.22 -2.17 9.23
N LYS A 9 1.49 -1.31 10.22
CA LYS A 9 0.45 -0.61 10.97
C LYS A 9 0.42 0.84 10.53
N GLY A 10 -0.77 1.40 10.35
CA GLY A 10 -0.92 2.80 9.96
C GLY A 10 -2.38 3.21 9.86
N ARG A 11 -2.62 4.47 9.50
CA ARG A 11 -3.94 4.94 9.12
C ARG A 11 -4.12 4.72 7.63
N LEU A 12 -5.24 4.12 7.23
CA LEU A 12 -5.57 4.00 5.82
C LEU A 12 -6.05 5.36 5.30
N LEU A 13 -5.31 5.94 4.36
CA LEU A 13 -5.58 7.27 3.82
C LEU A 13 -6.31 7.25 2.49
N GLY A 14 -6.26 6.13 1.77
CA GLY A 14 -6.93 6.00 0.49
C GLY A 14 -6.64 4.70 -0.21
N ALA A 15 -7.58 4.28 -1.04
CA ALA A 15 -7.49 3.17 -1.96
C ALA A 15 -7.81 3.65 -3.38
N SER A 16 -7.06 3.21 -4.38
CA SER A 16 -7.19 3.68 -5.76
C SER A 16 -6.92 2.55 -6.75
N LYS A 17 -7.53 2.58 -7.93
CA LYS A 17 -7.17 1.63 -8.99
C LYS A 17 -5.85 2.05 -9.60
N VAL A 18 -4.90 1.13 -9.67
CA VAL A 18 -3.63 1.37 -10.34
C VAL A 18 -3.86 1.29 -11.85
N LYS A 19 -3.66 2.42 -12.51
CA LYS A 19 -3.67 2.49 -13.98
C LYS A 19 -2.27 2.34 -14.52
N ASP A 20 -2.16 1.60 -15.62
CA ASP A 20 -0.93 1.57 -16.38
C ASP A 20 -0.77 2.89 -17.14
N PHE A 21 0.35 3.57 -16.93
CA PHE A 21 0.59 4.90 -17.50
C PHE A 21 0.86 4.83 -19.01
N SER A 22 1.38 3.71 -19.52
CA SER A 22 1.63 3.51 -20.96
C SER A 22 0.37 3.22 -21.76
N THR A 23 -0.58 2.49 -21.18
CA THR A 23 -1.76 2.00 -21.91
C THR A 23 -3.07 2.67 -21.48
N GLY A 24 -3.07 3.37 -20.34
CA GLY A 24 -4.26 3.98 -19.74
C GLY A 24 -5.26 2.95 -19.19
N LEU A 25 -4.95 1.66 -19.27
CA LEU A 25 -5.81 0.56 -18.83
C LEU A 25 -5.63 0.32 -17.33
N ASP A 26 -6.72 -0.11 -16.68
CA ASP A 26 -6.67 -0.56 -15.29
C ASP A 26 -5.82 -1.85 -15.22
N THR A 27 -4.81 -1.88 -14.36
CA THR A 27 -3.93 -3.05 -14.19
C THR A 27 -4.57 -4.18 -13.38
N GLY A 28 -5.81 -3.99 -12.92
CA GLY A 28 -6.46 -4.87 -11.95
C GLY A 28 -5.89 -4.78 -10.54
N GLN A 29 -4.86 -3.96 -10.31
CA GLN A 29 -4.23 -3.79 -8.99
C GLN A 29 -4.87 -2.64 -8.23
N THR A 30 -4.97 -2.80 -6.92
CA THR A 30 -5.41 -1.76 -5.99
C THR A 30 -4.22 -1.13 -5.29
N GLY A 31 -4.13 0.19 -5.40
CA GLY A 31 -3.14 1.04 -4.76
C GLY A 31 -3.67 1.52 -3.41
N LEU A 32 -3.11 1.02 -2.32
CA LEU A 32 -3.42 1.42 -0.95
C LEU A 32 -2.37 2.42 -0.46
N THR A 33 -2.84 3.47 0.21
CA THR A 33 -1.99 4.49 0.83
C THR A 33 -2.12 4.41 2.33
N LEU A 34 -1.02 4.07 2.99
CA LEU A 34 -0.92 4.09 4.45
C LEU A 34 -0.15 5.31 4.92
N GLY A 35 -0.71 6.00 5.90
CA GLY A 35 -0.03 7.06 6.65
C GLY A 35 0.40 6.57 8.02
N LEU A 36 1.66 6.75 8.36
CA LEU A 36 2.18 6.51 9.70
C LEU A 36 2.93 7.75 10.19
N ARG A 37 2.68 8.17 11.43
CA ARG A 37 3.56 9.11 12.12
C ARG A 37 4.52 8.32 12.99
N SER A 38 5.82 8.40 12.69
CA SER A 38 6.90 7.88 13.52
C SER A 38 7.90 9.00 13.76
N ASP A 39 8.41 9.13 14.99
CA ASP A 39 9.45 10.10 15.35
C ASP A 39 9.14 11.55 14.93
N GLY A 40 7.87 11.95 15.03
CA GLY A 40 7.39 13.28 14.65
C GLY A 40 7.35 13.55 13.14
N ARG A 41 7.72 12.58 12.30
CA ARG A 41 7.67 12.67 10.84
C ARG A 41 6.52 11.85 10.28
N PHE A 42 5.90 12.38 9.23
CA PHE A 42 4.85 11.68 8.50
C PHE A 42 5.49 10.84 7.39
N HIS A 43 5.25 9.54 7.47
CA HIS A 43 5.66 8.55 6.49
C HIS A 43 4.43 8.08 5.72
N GLN A 44 4.51 8.14 4.40
CA GLN A 44 3.50 7.60 3.51
C GLN A 44 4.06 6.36 2.81
N THR A 45 3.34 5.26 2.91
CA THR A 45 3.67 4.00 2.23
C THR A 45 2.60 3.71 1.19
N ASN A 46 3.02 3.60 -0.06
CA ASN A 46 2.13 3.24 -1.17
C ASN A 46 2.31 1.76 -1.49
N ILE A 47 1.24 1.00 -1.37
CA ILE A 47 1.20 -0.45 -1.57
C ILE A 47 0.37 -0.74 -2.83
N LYS A 48 0.88 -1.58 -3.72
CA LYS A 48 0.11 -2.12 -4.87
C LYS A 48 -0.22 -3.58 -4.58
N ALA A 49 -1.50 -3.93 -4.58
CA ALA A 49 -1.98 -5.27 -4.29
C ALA A 49 -2.84 -5.81 -5.45
N ASP A 50 -2.61 -7.07 -5.86
CA ASP A 50 -3.17 -7.62 -7.10
C ASP A 50 -4.57 -8.24 -6.95
N ARG A 51 -4.95 -8.75 -5.76
CA ARG A 51 -6.20 -9.51 -5.54
C ARG A 51 -7.12 -8.88 -4.49
N VAL A 52 -7.22 -7.56 -4.47
CA VAL A 52 -7.97 -6.88 -3.41
C VAL A 52 -8.82 -5.78 -4.00
N ASN A 53 -10.09 -5.73 -3.61
CA ASN A 53 -11.05 -4.78 -4.16
C ASN A 53 -11.08 -3.52 -3.31
N ILE A 54 -11.32 -2.37 -3.96
CA ILE A 54 -11.36 -1.07 -3.27
C ILE A 54 -12.53 -1.01 -2.28
N SER A 55 -13.68 -1.59 -2.66
CA SER A 55 -14.89 -1.65 -1.85
C SER A 55 -14.64 -2.25 -0.46
N ASP A 56 -13.71 -3.20 -0.37
CA ASP A 56 -13.42 -3.92 0.86
C ASP A 56 -12.67 -3.03 1.88
N PHE A 57 -12.21 -1.85 1.43
CA PHE A 57 -11.42 -0.90 2.22
C PHE A 57 -12.09 0.45 2.42
N GLU A 58 -13.25 0.68 1.80
CA GLU A 58 -13.95 1.96 1.90
C GLU A 58 -14.43 2.25 3.33
N GLU A 59 -14.83 1.19 4.06
CA GLU A 59 -15.25 1.28 5.47
C GLU A 59 -14.08 1.45 6.44
N LEU A 60 -12.84 1.24 5.98
CA LEU A 60 -11.62 1.28 6.79
C LEU A 60 -10.83 2.60 6.61
N PHE A 61 -11.37 3.56 5.86
CA PHE A 61 -10.74 4.88 5.71
C PHE A 61 -10.72 5.65 7.02
N ASP A 62 -9.62 6.37 7.26
CA ASP A 62 -9.33 7.09 8.50
C ASP A 62 -9.22 6.24 9.78
N GLU A 63 -9.42 4.92 9.67
CA GLU A 63 -9.21 3.99 10.77
C GLU A 63 -7.75 3.58 10.90
N LYS A 64 -7.38 3.23 12.14
CA LYS A 64 -6.07 2.63 12.41
C LYS A 64 -6.16 1.16 12.05
N VAL A 65 -5.37 0.77 11.07
CA VAL A 65 -5.40 -0.58 10.51
C VAL A 65 -4.03 -1.23 10.55
N GLU A 66 -4.05 -2.56 10.65
CA GLU A 66 -2.91 -3.42 10.44
C GLU A 66 -3.08 -4.15 9.11
N ILE A 67 -2.17 -3.92 8.18
CA ILE A 67 -2.14 -4.58 6.87
C ILE A 67 -1.09 -5.67 6.90
N ILE A 68 -1.53 -6.91 6.70
CA ILE A 68 -0.71 -8.08 6.47
C ILE A 68 -0.62 -8.30 4.97
N LEU A 69 0.58 -8.11 4.43
CA LEU A 69 0.88 -8.31 3.02
C LEU A 69 1.59 -9.65 2.82
N GLU A 70 1.18 -10.46 1.85
CA GLU A 70 1.87 -11.71 1.51
C GLU A 70 2.54 -11.62 0.13
N ASN A 71 3.66 -12.32 -0.02
CA ASN A 71 4.51 -12.35 -1.21
C ASN A 71 4.85 -10.94 -1.70
N VAL A 72 5.58 -10.22 -0.86
CA VAL A 72 5.87 -8.81 -0.99
C VAL A 72 7.21 -8.60 -1.67
N SER A 73 7.20 -7.86 -2.77
CA SER A 73 8.39 -7.28 -3.37
C SER A 73 8.49 -5.81 -2.96
N ILE A 74 9.58 -5.46 -2.29
CA ILE A 74 9.90 -4.09 -1.89
C ILE A 74 10.99 -3.57 -2.80
N ASN A 75 10.64 -2.54 -3.57
CA ASN A 75 11.53 -1.86 -4.49
C ASN A 75 11.75 -0.43 -4.00
N ALA A 76 12.98 -0.13 -3.62
CA ALA A 76 13.40 1.24 -3.31
C ALA A 76 13.71 1.99 -4.60
N TYR A 77 13.21 3.21 -4.72
CA TYR A 77 13.51 4.09 -5.84
C TYR A 77 13.67 5.52 -5.35
N THR A 78 14.50 6.29 -6.03
CA THR A 78 14.66 7.71 -5.76
C THR A 78 13.62 8.49 -6.54
N SER A 79 12.74 9.20 -5.84
CA SER A 79 11.76 10.11 -6.44
C SER A 79 12.19 11.54 -6.16
N GLY A 80 12.94 12.13 -7.09
CA GLY A 80 13.58 13.44 -6.89
C GLY A 80 14.61 13.36 -5.75
N ASN A 81 14.48 14.24 -4.75
CA ASN A 81 15.38 14.30 -3.58
C ASN A 81 14.90 13.44 -2.39
N ARG A 82 14.00 12.48 -2.62
CA ARG A 82 13.43 11.60 -1.60
C ARG A 82 13.66 10.13 -1.94
N ALA A 83 14.06 9.34 -0.94
CA ALA A 83 13.97 7.90 -1.01
C ALA A 83 12.49 7.50 -0.89
N ALA A 84 11.98 6.81 -1.90
CA ALA A 84 10.62 6.28 -1.93
C ALA A 84 10.68 4.74 -1.95
N LEU A 85 9.72 4.11 -1.28
CA LEU A 85 9.58 2.66 -1.23
C LEU A 85 8.29 2.29 -1.96
N SER A 86 8.40 1.50 -3.02
CA SER A 86 7.25 0.85 -3.66
C SER A 86 7.13 -0.55 -3.11
N VAL A 87 5.99 -0.84 -2.50
CA VAL A 87 5.65 -2.18 -1.99
C VAL A 87 4.64 -2.80 -2.95
N LYS A 88 4.96 -3.95 -3.54
CA LYS A 88 4.02 -4.71 -4.36
C LYS A 88 3.78 -6.07 -3.70
N ALA A 89 2.52 -6.38 -3.39
CA ALA A 89 2.10 -7.58 -2.70
C ALA A 89 1.09 -8.37 -3.52
N GLN A 90 1.07 -9.70 -3.37
CA GLN A 90 0.12 -10.55 -4.07
C GLN A 90 -1.27 -10.52 -3.42
N SER A 91 -1.31 -10.50 -2.09
CA SER A 91 -2.51 -10.38 -1.26
C SER A 91 -2.26 -9.36 -0.15
N ALA A 92 -3.35 -8.71 0.28
CA ALA A 92 -3.34 -7.85 1.45
C ALA A 92 -4.56 -8.21 2.30
N ILE A 93 -4.33 -8.51 3.58
CA ILE A 93 -5.37 -8.69 4.59
C ILE A 93 -5.28 -7.49 5.52
N ILE A 94 -6.42 -6.85 5.81
CA ILE A 94 -6.47 -5.70 6.71
C ILE A 94 -7.28 -6.07 7.95
N GLU A 95 -6.73 -5.81 9.12
CA GLU A 95 -7.37 -5.99 10.42
C GLU A 95 -7.48 -4.64 11.14
N LEU A 96 -8.63 -4.40 11.80
CA LEU A 96 -8.89 -3.25 12.65
C LEU A 96 -8.20 -3.44 14.01
N VAL A 97 -7.55 -2.39 14.54
CA VAL A 97 -6.82 -2.41 15.83
C VAL A 97 -7.44 -1.46 16.84
#